data_AF-T1EKD0-F1
#
_entry.id   AF-T1EKD0-F1
#
_cell.length_a   1.000
_cell.length_b   1.000
_cell.length_c   1.000
_cell.angle_alpha   90.00
_cell.angle_beta   90.00
_cell.angle_gamma   90.00
#
_symmetry.space_group_name_H-M   'P 1'
#
loop_
_entity.id
_entity.type
_entity.pdbx_description
1 polymer ?
#
loop_
_entity_poly.entity_id
_entity_poly.type
_entity_poly.pdbx_seq_one_letter_code
_entity_poly.pdbx_strand_id
1 'polypeptide(L)'
;ESPFVMLKTKHYHISGNERFEGFLIDVINHILRPLNVDFEIRLASQNKYGKLRNSFFWDGAIGEVHRGTADIAIGPLVVLEEANETIDYTEPYLSLKYSALIAKPTIKDLSKLVESGMTCGMIENSHPYTLFNRSTYEDHKVIFSKMSNAWPGAYVQTRQEGVERARMGNFAFIIDTPIAEFEAGKKPCDLYTTEPFLDVVDYAFIIAKNATL
;
A
#
# COMPACT_ATOMS: atom_id res chain seq x y z
N GLU A 1 1.95 -6.58 -5.67
CA GLU A 1 2.22 -5.17 -6.03
C GLU A 1 3.73 -4.94 -6.07
N SER A 2 4.26 -4.24 -7.08
CA SER A 2 5.69 -3.92 -7.18
C SER A 2 6.14 -2.99 -6.06
N PRO A 3 7.34 -3.15 -5.47
CA PRO A 3 8.36 -4.18 -5.77
C PRO A 3 8.21 -5.47 -4.94
N PHE A 4 7.16 -5.58 -4.13
CA PHE A 4 6.98 -6.67 -3.17
C PHE A 4 6.67 -8.02 -3.83
N VAL A 5 5.70 -8.04 -4.73
CA VAL A 5 5.23 -9.23 -5.46
C VAL A 5 4.85 -8.84 -6.88
N MET A 6 5.52 -9.46 -7.85
CA MET A 6 5.39 -9.19 -9.28
C MET A 6 5.34 -10.51 -10.06
N LEU A 7 4.64 -10.51 -11.19
CA LEU A 7 4.77 -11.56 -12.19
C LEU A 7 6.01 -11.28 -13.05
N LYS A 8 6.82 -12.30 -13.28
CA LYS A 8 7.95 -12.21 -14.21
C LYS A 8 7.47 -11.86 -15.62
N THR A 9 8.29 -11.17 -16.40
CA THR A 9 7.96 -10.76 -17.78
C THR A 9 7.51 -11.93 -18.67
N LYS A 10 8.08 -13.12 -18.48
CA LYS A 10 7.77 -14.35 -19.23
C LYS A 10 7.01 -15.39 -18.39
N HIS A 11 6.21 -14.95 -17.42
CA HIS A 11 5.49 -15.84 -16.50
C HIS A 11 4.54 -16.84 -17.18
N TYR A 12 4.11 -16.60 -18.42
CA TYR A 12 3.28 -17.52 -19.21
C TYR A 12 4.04 -18.77 -19.70
N HIS A 13 5.38 -18.76 -19.64
CA HIS A 13 6.23 -19.91 -19.93
C HIS A 13 6.75 -20.62 -18.67
N ILE A 14 6.39 -20.12 -17.50
CA ILE A 14 6.85 -20.60 -16.20
C ILE A 14 5.62 -21.12 -15.44
N SER A 15 5.76 -22.16 -14.63
CA SER A 15 4.65 -22.75 -13.88
C SER A 15 4.81 -22.56 -12.37
N GLY A 16 3.69 -22.67 -11.64
CA GLY A 16 3.67 -22.63 -10.18
C GLY A 16 4.26 -21.34 -9.59
N ASN A 17 5.02 -21.50 -8.51
CA ASN A 17 5.60 -20.40 -7.73
C ASN A 17 6.71 -19.65 -8.46
N GLU A 18 7.39 -20.30 -9.42
CA GLU A 18 8.50 -19.70 -10.15
C GLU A 18 8.08 -18.52 -11.04
N ARG A 19 6.76 -18.35 -11.28
CA ARG A 19 6.18 -17.22 -12.02
C ARG A 19 6.33 -15.89 -11.30
N PHE A 20 6.54 -15.91 -9.99
CA PHE A 20 6.57 -14.72 -9.15
C PHE A 20 8.01 -14.30 -8.83
N GLU A 21 8.19 -13.00 -8.63
CA GLU A 21 9.43 -12.38 -8.15
C GLU A 21 9.11 -11.15 -7.29
N GLY A 22 10.11 -10.68 -6.54
CA GLY A 22 10.01 -9.50 -5.69
C GLY A 22 10.41 -9.78 -4.24
N PHE A 23 10.52 -8.71 -3.47
CA PHE A 23 11.06 -8.76 -2.10
C PHE A 23 10.35 -9.80 -1.22
N LEU A 24 9.01 -9.84 -1.23
CA LEU A 24 8.26 -10.77 -0.38
C LEU A 24 8.29 -12.22 -0.89
N ILE A 25 8.55 -12.42 -2.18
CA ILE A 25 8.77 -13.76 -2.74
C ILE A 25 10.09 -14.31 -2.20
N ASP A 26 11.14 -13.51 -2.15
CA ASP A 26 12.43 -13.91 -1.59
C ASP A 26 12.33 -14.19 -0.09
N VAL A 27 11.63 -13.31 0.66
CA VAL A 27 11.39 -13.48 2.10
C VAL A 27 10.65 -14.79 2.40
N ILE A 28 9.52 -15.06 1.73
CA ILE A 28 8.75 -16.29 1.98
C ILE A 28 9.52 -17.54 1.59
N ASN A 29 10.26 -17.50 0.48
CA ASN A 29 11.14 -18.61 0.13
C ASN A 29 12.22 -18.86 1.20
N HIS A 30 12.77 -17.80 1.80
CA HIS A 30 13.76 -17.93 2.85
C HIS A 30 13.17 -18.49 4.15
N ILE A 31 11.94 -18.13 4.49
CA ILE A 31 11.24 -18.60 5.69
C ILE A 31 10.78 -20.05 5.54
N LEU A 32 10.13 -20.40 4.41
CA LEU A 32 9.43 -21.69 4.28
C LEU A 32 10.31 -22.84 3.80
N ARG A 33 11.34 -22.60 2.98
CA ARG A 33 12.19 -23.69 2.49
C ARG A 33 12.88 -24.49 3.60
N PRO A 34 13.45 -23.86 4.65
CA PRO A 34 14.07 -24.60 5.75
C PRO A 34 13.08 -25.43 6.57
N LEU A 35 11.79 -25.06 6.57
CA LEU A 35 10.73 -25.79 7.27
C LEU A 35 10.27 -27.04 6.53
N ASN A 36 10.73 -27.24 5.29
CA ASN A 36 10.39 -28.38 4.43
C ASN A 36 8.86 -28.55 4.27
N VAL A 37 8.16 -27.43 4.12
CA VAL A 37 6.72 -27.36 3.83
C VAL A 37 6.49 -27.07 2.35
N ASP A 38 5.51 -27.75 1.76
CA ASP A 38 5.01 -27.41 0.43
C ASP A 38 4.09 -26.20 0.50
N PHE A 39 4.21 -25.29 -0.46
CA PHE A 39 3.34 -24.11 -0.53
C PHE A 39 3.06 -23.71 -1.98
N GLU A 40 1.92 -23.06 -2.20
CA GLU A 40 1.52 -22.51 -3.50
C GLU A 40 1.27 -21.00 -3.38
N ILE A 41 1.85 -20.23 -4.31
CA ILE A 41 1.60 -18.79 -4.42
C ILE A 41 0.51 -18.55 -5.45
N ARG A 42 -0.55 -17.86 -5.02
CA ARG A 42 -1.62 -17.38 -5.90
C ARG A 42 -1.91 -15.91 -5.65
N LEU A 43 -2.41 -15.22 -6.68
CA LEU A 43 -2.91 -13.86 -6.53
C LEU A 43 -4.26 -13.90 -5.82
N ALA A 44 -4.48 -12.95 -4.90
CA ALA A 44 -5.77 -12.76 -4.25
C ALA A 44 -6.84 -12.41 -5.29
N SER A 45 -8.07 -12.84 -5.03
CA SER A 45 -9.22 -12.57 -5.89
C SER A 45 -9.37 -11.08 -6.14
N GLN A 46 -9.50 -10.72 -7.42
CA GLN A 46 -9.63 -9.34 -7.88
C GLN A 46 -8.45 -8.42 -7.51
N ASN A 47 -7.29 -8.97 -7.11
CA ASN A 47 -6.10 -8.23 -6.68
C ASN A 47 -6.39 -7.21 -5.56
N LYS A 48 -7.28 -7.54 -4.61
CA LYS A 48 -7.66 -6.67 -3.49
C LYS A 48 -6.99 -7.12 -2.18
N TYR A 49 -6.55 -6.17 -1.37
CA TYR A 49 -6.06 -6.44 -0.01
C TYR A 49 -7.17 -6.89 0.93
N GLY A 50 -8.27 -6.15 0.93
CA GLY A 50 -9.48 -6.48 1.68
C GLY A 50 -10.11 -5.22 2.24
N LYS A 51 -11.42 -5.11 2.08
CA LYS A 51 -12.25 -4.05 2.66
C LYS A 51 -13.45 -4.71 3.33
N LEU A 52 -13.80 -4.22 4.51
CA LEU A 52 -15.04 -4.61 5.18
C LEU A 52 -16.23 -4.13 4.34
N ARG A 53 -17.08 -5.05 3.89
CA ARG A 53 -18.27 -4.74 3.06
C ARG A 53 -19.55 -4.66 3.87
N ASN A 54 -19.64 -5.45 4.92
CA ASN A 54 -20.69 -5.45 5.93
C ASN A 54 -20.09 -6.00 7.23
N SER A 55 -20.85 -6.01 8.32
CA SER A 55 -20.34 -6.26 9.70
C SER A 55 -19.39 -7.45 9.88
N PHE A 56 -19.42 -8.46 9.01
CA PHE A 56 -18.51 -9.61 9.10
C PHE A 56 -17.91 -10.06 7.76
N PHE A 57 -18.17 -9.37 6.65
CA PHE A 57 -17.70 -9.79 5.34
C PHE A 57 -16.54 -8.94 4.85
N TRP A 58 -15.35 -9.54 4.86
CA TRP A 58 -14.16 -9.03 4.19
C TRP A 58 -14.02 -9.62 2.78
N ASP A 59 -13.67 -8.76 1.82
CA ASP A 59 -13.21 -9.20 0.50
C ASP A 59 -11.68 -9.32 0.44
N GLY A 60 -11.15 -9.61 -0.76
CA GLY A 60 -9.71 -9.65 -0.99
C GLY A 60 -8.95 -10.68 -0.15
N ALA A 61 -7.68 -10.41 0.07
CA ALA A 61 -6.76 -11.28 0.81
C ALA A 61 -7.21 -11.52 2.27
N ILE A 62 -7.69 -10.47 2.98
CA ILE A 62 -8.24 -10.62 4.35
C ILE A 62 -9.39 -11.63 4.36
N GLY A 63 -10.34 -11.48 3.44
CA GLY A 63 -11.49 -12.38 3.35
C GLY A 63 -11.10 -13.81 3.00
N GLU A 64 -10.09 -13.99 2.16
CA GLU A 64 -9.63 -15.32 1.76
C GLU A 64 -8.96 -16.10 2.89
N VAL A 65 -8.16 -15.41 3.73
CA VAL A 65 -7.56 -16.00 4.93
C VAL A 65 -8.64 -16.31 5.96
N HIS A 66 -9.57 -15.38 6.18
CA HIS A 66 -10.69 -15.59 7.11
C HIS A 66 -11.55 -16.81 6.75
N ARG A 67 -11.81 -17.03 5.45
CA ARG A 67 -12.60 -18.17 4.96
C ARG A 67 -11.81 -19.49 4.88
N GLY A 68 -10.52 -19.48 5.18
CA GLY A 68 -9.65 -20.66 5.04
C GLY A 68 -9.38 -21.07 3.59
N THR A 69 -9.55 -20.15 2.63
CA THR A 69 -9.18 -20.38 1.22
C THR A 69 -7.71 -20.08 0.92
N ALA A 70 -7.03 -19.42 1.86
CA ALA A 70 -5.59 -19.23 1.92
C ALA A 70 -5.15 -19.36 3.38
N ASP A 71 -3.97 -19.94 3.61
CA ASP A 71 -3.40 -20.06 4.95
C ASP A 71 -2.72 -18.76 5.39
N ILE A 72 -2.07 -18.08 4.44
CA ILE A 72 -1.30 -16.85 4.66
C ILE A 72 -1.58 -15.89 3.51
N ALA A 73 -1.80 -14.61 3.82
CA ALA A 73 -1.73 -13.55 2.83
C ALA A 73 -0.47 -12.70 3.03
N ILE A 74 0.25 -12.51 1.91
CA ILE A 74 1.49 -11.75 1.84
C ILE A 74 1.32 -10.56 0.89
N GLY A 75 1.88 -9.42 1.26
CA GLY A 75 1.77 -8.18 0.50
C GLY A 75 2.10 -6.98 1.38
N PRO A 76 2.11 -5.77 0.80
CA PRO A 76 2.15 -4.52 1.56
C PRO A 76 0.81 -4.28 2.29
N LEU A 77 0.53 -5.13 3.28
CA LEU A 77 -0.72 -5.22 4.00
C LEU A 77 -0.59 -4.42 5.30
N VAL A 78 -1.24 -3.26 5.35
CA VAL A 78 -1.32 -2.43 6.57
C VAL A 78 -2.05 -3.20 7.67
N VAL A 79 -1.52 -3.19 8.89
CA VAL A 79 -2.21 -3.68 10.08
C VAL A 79 -3.42 -2.79 10.37
N LEU A 80 -4.62 -3.36 10.22
CA LEU A 80 -5.90 -2.70 10.46
C LEU A 80 -6.50 -3.17 11.79
N GLU A 81 -6.77 -2.24 12.70
CA GLU A 81 -7.41 -2.52 13.99
C GLU A 81 -8.77 -3.20 13.82
N GLU A 82 -9.57 -2.73 12.87
CA GLU A 82 -10.89 -3.28 12.54
C GLU A 82 -10.87 -4.73 12.03
N ALA A 83 -9.71 -5.24 11.59
CA ALA A 83 -9.56 -6.62 11.14
C ALA A 83 -9.11 -7.58 12.27
N ASN A 84 -8.73 -7.06 13.44
CA ASN A 84 -8.22 -7.87 14.56
C ASN A 84 -9.23 -8.88 15.10
N GLU A 85 -10.54 -8.67 14.92
CA GLU A 85 -11.56 -9.65 15.30
C GLU A 85 -11.69 -10.81 14.29
N THR A 86 -11.14 -10.65 13.08
CA THR A 86 -11.36 -11.54 11.93
C THR A 86 -10.13 -12.40 11.60
N ILE A 87 -8.94 -11.82 11.69
CA ILE A 87 -7.64 -12.43 11.36
C ILE A 87 -6.60 -12.08 12.42
N ASP A 88 -5.44 -12.72 12.34
CA ASP A 88 -4.25 -12.31 13.09
C ASP A 88 -3.16 -11.82 12.13
N TYR A 89 -2.23 -11.04 12.66
CA TYR A 89 -1.05 -10.58 11.96
C TYR A 89 0.19 -11.26 12.52
N THR A 90 1.19 -11.49 11.67
CA THR A 90 2.55 -11.79 12.15
C THR A 90 3.16 -10.56 12.82
N GLU A 91 4.35 -10.73 13.42
CA GLU A 91 5.21 -9.59 13.70
C GLU A 91 5.39 -8.75 12.41
N PRO A 92 5.26 -7.41 12.51
CA PRO A 92 5.51 -6.53 11.38
C PRO A 92 6.89 -6.75 10.77
N TYR A 93 6.96 -6.84 9.45
CA TYR A 93 8.23 -6.94 8.73
C TYR A 93 8.73 -5.58 8.24
N LEU A 94 7.86 -4.55 8.25
CA LEU A 94 8.21 -3.20 7.82
C LEU A 94 7.31 -2.16 8.50
N SER A 95 7.91 -1.24 9.25
CA SER A 95 7.25 -0.02 9.74
C SER A 95 7.52 1.13 8.77
N LEU A 96 6.49 1.88 8.41
CA LEU A 96 6.57 2.97 7.44
C LEU A 96 5.68 4.14 7.83
N LYS A 97 5.81 5.23 7.08
CA LYS A 97 4.93 6.40 7.13
C LYS A 97 4.45 6.73 5.71
N TYR A 98 3.61 7.74 5.59
CA TYR A 98 3.19 8.28 4.30
C TYR A 98 3.96 9.54 3.93
N SER A 99 4.37 9.61 2.67
CA SER A 99 5.00 10.77 2.03
C SER A 99 4.19 11.18 0.80
N ALA A 100 4.51 12.35 0.24
CA ALA A 100 4.00 12.76 -1.06
C ALA A 100 5.07 12.57 -2.15
N LEU A 101 4.67 11.94 -3.24
CA LEU A 101 5.43 11.85 -4.49
C LEU A 101 5.09 13.05 -5.37
N ILE A 102 6.11 13.80 -5.81
CA ILE A 102 5.97 15.09 -6.49
C ILE A 102 7.05 15.28 -7.56
N ALA A 103 6.80 16.12 -8.57
CA ALA A 103 7.84 16.52 -9.54
C ALA A 103 8.65 17.77 -9.10
N LYS A 104 8.33 18.37 -7.95
CA LYS A 104 8.94 19.63 -7.48
C LYS A 104 9.85 19.39 -6.26
N PRO A 105 11.18 19.26 -6.43
CA PRO A 105 12.10 18.90 -5.33
C PRO A 105 12.22 19.95 -4.22
N THR A 106 11.70 21.17 -4.43
CA THR A 106 11.76 22.26 -3.46
C THR A 106 10.76 22.11 -2.31
N ILE A 107 9.73 21.28 -2.47
CA ILE A 107 8.74 21.01 -1.43
C ILE A 107 9.24 19.81 -0.62
N LYS A 108 9.65 20.06 0.62
CA LYS A 108 10.27 19.05 1.47
C LYS A 108 9.33 18.46 2.50
N ASP A 109 8.42 19.24 3.06
CA ASP A 109 7.58 18.86 4.18
C ASP A 109 6.10 19.21 3.95
N LEU A 110 5.24 18.81 4.88
CA LEU A 110 3.80 19.01 4.82
C LEU A 110 3.42 20.50 4.78
N SER A 111 4.07 21.33 5.59
CA SER A 111 3.74 22.75 5.66
C SER A 111 4.04 23.46 4.34
N LYS A 112 5.19 23.14 3.71
CA LYS A 112 5.51 23.62 2.36
C LYS A 112 4.57 23.08 1.30
N LEU A 113 4.08 21.85 1.46
CA LEU A 113 3.08 21.29 0.56
C LEU A 113 1.75 22.06 0.67
N VAL A 114 1.30 22.40 1.88
CA VAL A 114 0.09 23.22 2.13
C VAL A 114 0.20 24.60 1.49
N GLU A 115 1.36 25.25 1.61
CA GLU A 115 1.67 26.58 1.05
C GLU A 115 1.79 26.57 -0.49
N SER A 116 2.20 25.45 -1.09
CA SER A 116 2.52 25.36 -2.53
C SER A 116 1.34 25.54 -3.47
N GLY A 117 0.10 25.40 -2.98
CA GLY A 117 -1.11 25.38 -3.79
C GLY A 117 -1.28 24.12 -4.66
N MET A 118 -0.41 23.12 -4.53
CA MET A 118 -0.56 21.84 -5.23
C MET A 118 -1.79 21.08 -4.77
N THR A 119 -2.43 20.36 -5.71
CA THR A 119 -3.49 19.42 -5.37
C THR A 119 -2.86 18.17 -4.78
N CYS A 120 -3.08 17.93 -3.49
CA CYS A 120 -2.78 16.64 -2.89
C CYS A 120 -3.80 15.61 -3.40
N GLY A 121 -3.43 14.34 -3.41
CA GLY A 121 -4.37 13.28 -3.72
C GLY A 121 -3.83 11.91 -3.40
N MET A 122 -4.71 10.92 -3.37
CA MET A 122 -4.42 9.56 -2.92
C MET A 122 -5.40 8.57 -3.54
N ILE A 123 -5.15 7.29 -3.34
CA ILE A 123 -6.12 6.25 -3.73
C ILE A 123 -7.38 6.40 -2.87
N GLU A 124 -8.55 6.39 -3.50
CA GLU A 124 -9.83 6.51 -2.80
C GLU A 124 -10.06 5.37 -1.80
N ASN A 125 -10.58 5.70 -0.61
CA ASN A 125 -10.88 4.71 0.44
C ASN A 125 -9.65 3.82 0.78
N SER A 126 -8.45 4.38 0.73
CA SER A 126 -7.20 3.74 1.18
C SER A 126 -6.94 4.04 2.66
N HIS A 127 -5.92 3.41 3.26
CA HIS A 127 -5.56 3.71 4.64
C HIS A 127 -5.23 5.20 4.90
N PRO A 128 -4.40 5.90 4.09
CA PRO A 128 -4.15 7.32 4.31
C PRO A 128 -5.43 8.17 4.21
N TYR A 129 -6.41 7.78 3.37
CA TYR A 129 -7.71 8.47 3.32
C TYR A 129 -8.40 8.47 4.69
N THR A 130 -8.44 7.31 5.35
CA THR A 130 -9.06 7.18 6.68
C THR A 130 -8.28 7.96 7.74
N LEU A 131 -6.94 7.96 7.67
CA LEU A 131 -6.09 8.75 8.58
C LEU A 131 -6.39 10.25 8.45
N PHE A 132 -6.41 10.78 7.23
CA PHE A 132 -6.72 12.20 7.01
C PHE A 132 -8.13 12.56 7.46
N ASN A 133 -9.12 11.72 7.13
CA ASN A 133 -10.52 11.97 7.47
C ASN A 133 -10.76 12.00 8.99
N ARG A 134 -10.05 11.17 9.76
CA ARG A 134 -10.16 11.10 11.22
C ARG A 134 -9.22 12.06 11.96
N SER A 135 -8.34 12.75 11.24
CA SER A 135 -7.27 13.52 11.86
C SER A 135 -7.76 14.79 12.56
N THR A 136 -7.14 15.11 13.70
CA THR A 136 -7.41 16.35 14.43
C THR A 136 -6.40 17.46 14.13
N TYR A 137 -5.28 17.15 13.48
CA TYR A 137 -4.24 18.10 13.09
C TYR A 137 -4.72 19.07 12.00
N GLU A 138 -4.41 20.36 12.14
CA GLU A 138 -4.93 21.41 11.27
C GLU A 138 -4.48 21.26 9.82
N ASP A 139 -3.18 21.01 9.58
CA ASP A 139 -2.66 20.81 8.23
C ASP A 139 -3.32 19.62 7.52
N HIS A 140 -3.64 18.54 8.26
CA HIS A 140 -4.36 17.39 7.72
C HIS A 140 -5.78 17.75 7.30
N LYS A 141 -6.51 18.51 8.14
CA LYS A 141 -7.86 18.98 7.82
C LYS A 141 -7.86 19.91 6.60
N VAL A 142 -6.88 20.81 6.51
CA VAL A 142 -6.72 21.72 5.37
C VAL A 142 -6.50 20.92 4.08
N ILE A 143 -5.58 19.94 4.10
CA ILE A 143 -5.31 19.08 2.95
C ILE A 143 -6.54 18.27 2.57
N PHE A 144 -7.19 17.61 3.54
CA PHE A 144 -8.38 16.78 3.29
C PHE A 144 -9.57 17.58 2.74
N SER A 145 -9.78 18.79 3.26
CA SER A 145 -10.79 19.72 2.73
C SER A 145 -10.48 20.15 1.30
N LYS A 146 -9.22 20.50 0.99
CA LYS A 146 -8.80 20.83 -0.37
C LYS A 146 -9.00 19.66 -1.33
N MET A 147 -8.64 18.43 -0.91
CA MET A 147 -8.82 17.22 -1.71
C MET A 147 -10.28 16.95 -2.03
N SER A 148 -11.16 17.06 -1.03
CA SER A 148 -12.59 16.79 -1.18
C SER A 148 -13.31 17.76 -2.11
N ASN A 149 -12.76 18.97 -2.30
CA ASN A 149 -13.34 20.01 -3.15
C ASN A 149 -12.54 20.26 -4.45
N ALA A 150 -11.53 19.44 -4.74
CA ALA A 150 -10.64 19.65 -5.88
C ALA A 150 -11.32 19.39 -7.24
N TRP A 151 -11.00 20.23 -8.23
CA TRP A 151 -11.29 19.98 -9.64
C TRP A 151 -10.02 20.20 -10.49
N PRO A 152 -9.55 19.19 -11.26
CA PRO A 152 -10.05 17.82 -11.32
C PRO A 152 -9.90 17.07 -9.97
N GLY A 153 -10.71 16.04 -9.75
CA GLY A 153 -10.80 15.34 -8.47
C GLY A 153 -9.45 14.85 -7.93
N ALA A 154 -9.26 14.90 -6.61
CA ALA A 154 -8.01 14.53 -5.95
C ALA A 154 -7.78 13.01 -5.83
N TYR A 155 -8.85 12.22 -5.84
CA TYR A 155 -8.76 10.78 -5.63
C TYR A 155 -8.49 10.03 -6.93
N VAL A 156 -7.53 9.11 -6.89
CA VAL A 156 -7.13 8.25 -8.02
C VAL A 156 -7.59 6.82 -7.77
N GLN A 157 -7.76 6.04 -8.85
CA GLN A 157 -8.18 4.64 -8.76
C GLN A 157 -6.99 3.68 -8.72
N THR A 158 -5.86 4.07 -9.31
CA THR A 158 -4.65 3.23 -9.35
C THR A 158 -3.41 4.00 -8.94
N ARG A 159 -2.41 3.26 -8.46
CA ARG A 159 -1.09 3.80 -8.17
C ARG A 159 -0.43 4.42 -9.40
N GLN A 160 -0.59 3.79 -10.57
CA GLN A 160 -0.01 4.31 -11.82
C GLN A 160 -0.59 5.67 -12.19
N GLU A 161 -1.91 5.83 -12.09
CA GLU A 161 -2.60 7.11 -12.31
C GLU A 161 -2.05 8.20 -11.37
N GLY A 162 -1.90 7.89 -10.08
CA GLY A 162 -1.32 8.82 -9.10
C GLY A 162 0.11 9.25 -9.42
N VAL A 163 0.96 8.30 -9.83
CA VAL A 163 2.34 8.57 -10.26
C VAL A 163 2.38 9.44 -11.52
N GLU A 164 1.54 9.16 -12.51
CA GLU A 164 1.45 9.95 -13.75
C GLU A 164 0.98 11.38 -13.48
N ARG A 165 -0.03 11.57 -12.62
CA ARG A 165 -0.47 12.90 -12.20
C ARG A 165 0.61 13.65 -11.44
N ALA A 166 1.34 13.00 -10.53
CA ALA A 166 2.45 13.62 -9.80
C ALA A 166 3.52 14.15 -10.77
N ARG A 167 3.81 13.40 -11.84
CA ARG A 167 4.76 13.77 -12.89
C ARG A 167 4.31 14.98 -13.72
N MET A 168 3.01 15.26 -13.83
CA MET A 168 2.50 16.49 -14.44
C MET A 168 2.86 17.76 -13.63
N GLY A 169 3.27 17.61 -12.36
CA GLY A 169 3.91 18.64 -11.56
C GLY A 169 2.98 19.57 -10.75
N ASN A 170 1.67 19.49 -10.94
CA ASN A 170 0.67 20.21 -10.14
C ASN A 170 -0.04 19.32 -9.10
N PHE A 171 0.35 18.05 -9.00
CA PHE A 171 -0.26 17.06 -8.12
C PHE A 171 0.77 16.45 -7.16
N ALA A 172 0.37 16.23 -5.92
CA ALA A 172 1.16 15.56 -4.90
C ALA A 172 0.48 14.26 -4.48
N PHE A 173 1.06 13.14 -4.89
CA PHE A 173 0.46 11.83 -4.68
C PHE A 173 0.91 11.23 -3.36
N ILE A 174 -0.01 11.15 -2.40
CA ILE A 174 0.22 10.63 -1.06
C ILE A 174 0.24 9.10 -1.12
N ILE A 175 1.36 8.51 -0.73
CA ILE A 175 1.60 7.06 -0.78
C ILE A 175 2.62 6.64 0.29
N ASP A 176 2.70 5.34 0.55
CA ASP A 176 3.65 4.73 1.47
C ASP A 176 5.10 5.12 1.11
N THR A 177 5.90 5.52 2.10
CA THR A 177 7.27 6.03 1.88
C THR A 177 8.15 5.08 1.06
N PRO A 178 8.20 3.76 1.35
CA PRO A 178 9.00 2.82 0.55
C PRO A 178 8.57 2.75 -0.91
N ILE A 179 7.28 2.93 -1.18
CA ILE A 179 6.73 2.95 -2.54
C ILE A 179 7.04 4.28 -3.22
N ALA A 180 6.93 5.39 -2.49
CA ALA A 180 7.28 6.72 -3.00
C ALA A 180 8.76 6.77 -3.42
N GLU A 181 9.66 6.28 -2.57
CA GLU A 181 11.10 6.21 -2.84
C GLU A 181 11.41 5.30 -4.02
N PHE A 182 10.74 4.14 -4.09
CA PHE A 182 10.87 3.23 -5.22
C PHE A 182 10.47 3.89 -6.55
N GLU A 183 9.38 4.66 -6.58
CA GLU A 183 8.95 5.39 -7.77
C GLU A 183 9.86 6.57 -8.12
N ALA A 184 10.33 7.34 -7.12
CA ALA A 184 11.28 8.43 -7.31
C ALA A 184 12.63 7.95 -7.86
N GLY A 185 13.08 6.75 -7.46
CA GLY A 185 14.30 6.12 -7.93
C GLY A 185 14.26 5.62 -9.39
N LYS A 186 13.08 5.58 -10.03
CA LYS A 186 12.96 5.13 -11.42
C LYS A 186 13.38 6.22 -12.40
N LYS A 187 13.94 5.78 -13.53
CA LYS A 187 14.14 6.66 -14.70
C LYS A 187 12.79 7.23 -15.16
N PRO A 188 12.73 8.50 -15.58
CA PRO A 188 13.85 9.41 -15.83
C PRO A 188 14.32 10.22 -14.59
N CYS A 189 14.00 9.78 -13.37
CA CYS A 189 14.37 10.45 -12.10
C CYS A 189 13.77 11.86 -11.98
N ASP A 190 12.52 11.98 -12.43
CA ASP A 190 11.75 13.23 -12.50
C ASP A 190 10.76 13.40 -11.33
N LEU A 191 10.82 12.48 -10.37
CA LEU A 191 9.97 12.48 -9.18
C LEU A 191 10.83 12.47 -7.93
N TYR A 192 10.29 13.06 -6.88
CA TYR A 192 10.91 13.26 -5.58
C TYR A 192 9.90 12.95 -4.48
N THR A 193 10.41 12.64 -3.30
CA THR A 193 9.60 12.36 -2.11
C THR A 193 9.72 13.52 -1.12
N THR A 194 8.61 13.85 -0.47
CA THR A 194 8.66 14.68 0.75
C THR A 194 9.11 13.84 1.94
N GLU A 195 9.50 14.52 3.01
CA GLU A 195 9.56 13.94 4.35
C GLU A 195 8.20 13.31 4.71
N PRO A 196 8.20 12.18 5.43
CA PRO A 196 6.95 11.54 5.82
C PRO A 196 6.21 12.36 6.88
N PHE A 197 4.89 12.49 6.74
CA PHE A 197 4.10 13.44 7.52
C PHE A 197 2.85 12.85 8.18
N LEU A 198 2.56 11.57 7.98
CA LEU A 198 1.53 10.85 8.72
C LEU A 198 2.16 9.90 9.76
N ASP A 199 1.30 9.41 10.66
CA ASP A 199 1.67 8.46 11.70
C ASP A 199 2.27 7.17 11.12
N VAL A 200 3.05 6.50 11.97
CA VAL A 200 3.68 5.22 11.62
C VAL A 200 2.59 4.16 11.47
N VAL A 201 2.74 3.34 10.45
CA VAL A 201 1.93 2.16 10.19
C VAL A 201 2.82 0.97 9.91
N ASP A 202 2.30 -0.21 10.16
CA ASP A 202 3.04 -1.46 10.01
C ASP A 202 2.49 -2.30 8.87
N TYR A 203 3.40 -2.90 8.09
CA TYR A 203 3.09 -4.02 7.23
C TYR A 203 3.40 -5.34 7.92
N ALA A 204 2.44 -6.25 7.88
CA ALA A 204 2.55 -7.60 8.40
C ALA A 204 1.95 -8.63 7.44
N PHE A 205 2.28 -9.91 7.61
CA PHE A 205 1.53 -10.96 6.95
C PHE A 205 0.25 -11.25 7.71
N ILE A 206 -0.77 -11.69 7.00
CA ILE A 206 -2.07 -12.01 7.58
C ILE A 206 -2.19 -13.53 7.66
N ILE A 207 -2.59 -14.02 8.82
CA ILE A 207 -2.83 -15.44 9.11
C ILE A 207 -4.24 -15.62 9.68
N ALA A 208 -4.74 -16.85 9.64
CA ALA A 208 -6.03 -17.15 10.23
C ALA A 208 -6.03 -16.84 11.73
N LYS A 209 -7.18 -16.40 12.25
CA LYS A 209 -7.34 -16.08 13.67
C LYS A 209 -7.02 -17.32 14.52
N ASN A 210 -6.20 -17.15 15.54
CA ASN A 210 -5.69 -18.18 16.44
C ASN A 210 -4.90 -19.29 15.73
N ALA A 211 -4.32 -19.02 14.57
CA ALA A 211 -3.44 -19.98 13.90
C ALA A 211 -2.21 -20.29 14.76
N THR A 212 -1.85 -21.57 14.83
CA THR A 212 -0.55 -22.03 15.30
C THR A 212 0.21 -22.49 14.07
N LEU A 213 1.27 -21.75 13.73
CA LEU A 213 2.18 -22.10 12.63
C LEU A 213 3.14 -23.21 13.07
#